data_AF-A0A529HQV3-F1
#
_entry.id   AF-A0A529HQV3-F1
#
_cell.length_a   1.000
_cell.length_b   1.000
_cell.length_c   1.000
_cell.angle_alpha   90.00
_cell.angle_beta   90.00
_cell.angle_gamma   90.00
#
_symmetry.space_group_name_H-M   'P 1'
#
loop_
_entity.id
_entity.type
_entity.pdbx_description
1 polymer ?
#
loop_
_entity_poly.entity_id
_entity_poly.type
_entity_poly.pdbx_seq_one_letter_code
_entity_poly.pdbx_strand_id
1 'polypeptide(L)' 'MSETAKSRAAALAHLRSRDFAKGDPIPLPLTMASIFHTPGEEAGFDQYGRYDNPTWRAVEHALGHL' A
#
# COMPACT_ATOMS: atom_id res chain seq x y z
N MET A 1 24.55 6.49 -6.16
CA MET A 1 24.01 7.80 -6.60
C MET A 1 23.19 8.34 -5.44
N SER A 2 23.38 9.60 -5.03
CA SER A 2 22.52 10.18 -3.98
C SER A 2 21.08 10.25 -4.48
N GLU A 3 20.12 9.82 -3.67
CA GLU A 3 18.72 10.09 -3.99
C GLU A 3 18.45 11.59 -3.98
N THR A 4 17.63 12.03 -4.94
CA THR A 4 17.15 13.41 -5.08
C THR A 4 15.63 13.39 -5.19
N ALA A 5 14.97 14.54 -4.97
CA ALA A 5 13.53 14.65 -5.19
C ALA A 5 13.12 14.24 -6.63
N LYS A 6 13.96 14.57 -7.64
CA LYS A 6 13.73 14.18 -9.04
C LYS A 6 13.81 12.67 -9.24
N SER A 7 14.77 11.99 -8.62
CA SER A 7 14.87 10.53 -8.73
C SER A 7 13.72 9.82 -8.04
N ARG A 8 13.24 10.33 -6.90
CA ARG A 8 12.06 9.77 -6.19
C ARG A 8 10.77 9.97 -6.98
N ALA A 9 10.55 11.18 -7.52
CA ALA A 9 9.40 11.45 -8.39
C ALA A 9 9.40 10.56 -9.64
N ALA A 10 10.56 10.31 -10.25
CA ALA A 10 10.67 9.40 -11.40
C ALA A 10 10.36 7.94 -11.03
N ALA A 11 10.72 7.50 -9.82
CA ALA A 11 10.44 6.15 -9.34
C ALA A 11 8.99 5.94 -8.88
N LEU A 12 8.28 7.00 -8.50
CA LEU A 12 6.94 6.95 -7.90
C LEU A 12 5.94 6.10 -8.71
N ALA A 13 5.86 6.31 -10.03
CA ALA A 13 4.92 5.58 -10.90
C ALA A 13 5.15 4.06 -10.93
N HIS A 14 6.35 3.62 -10.56
CA HIS A 14 6.77 2.21 -10.55
C HIS A 14 7.08 1.70 -9.14
N LEU A 15 6.77 2.48 -8.11
CA LEU A 15 7.17 2.15 -6.74
C LEU A 15 6.60 0.79 -6.29
N ARG A 16 5.33 0.52 -6.63
CA ARG A 16 4.63 -0.73 -6.28
C ARG A 16 5.09 -1.95 -7.06
N SER A 17 5.59 -1.78 -8.29
CA SER A 17 5.91 -2.92 -9.17
C SER A 17 7.15 -3.70 -8.72
N ARG A 18 7.92 -3.18 -7.76
CA ARG A 18 9.11 -3.85 -7.22
C ARG A 18 8.76 -5.10 -6.40
N ASP A 19 7.54 -5.15 -5.86
CA ASP A 19 7.10 -6.18 -4.92
C ASP A 19 6.04 -7.11 -5.52
N PHE A 20 5.79 -7.05 -6.83
CA PHE A 20 4.77 -7.88 -7.47
C PHE A 20 5.14 -9.36 -7.42
N ALA A 21 4.20 -10.17 -6.93
CA ALA A 21 4.18 -11.60 -7.12
C ALA A 21 3.44 -11.96 -8.43
N LYS A 22 3.70 -13.18 -8.93
CA LYS A 22 3.01 -13.70 -10.11
C LYS A 22 1.50 -13.79 -9.83
N GLY A 23 0.71 -13.09 -10.62
CA GLY A 23 -0.76 -13.05 -10.49
C GLY A 23 -1.29 -11.79 -9.80
N ASP A 24 -0.41 -10.92 -9.29
CA ASP A 24 -0.83 -9.65 -8.71
C ASP A 24 -1.49 -8.75 -9.76
N PRO A 25 -2.55 -8.01 -9.39
CA PRO A 25 -3.14 -7.03 -10.28
C PRO A 25 -2.16 -5.88 -10.49
N ILE A 26 -2.06 -5.35 -11.72
CA ILE A 26 -1.19 -4.20 -12.01
C ILE A 26 -1.71 -2.93 -11.29
N PRO A 27 -2.99 -2.52 -11.44
CA PRO A 27 -3.54 -1.42 -10.65
C PRO A 27 -3.65 -1.81 -9.17
N LEU A 28 -3.46 -0.83 -8.29
CA LEU A 28 -3.73 -1.00 -6.86
C LEU A 28 -5.19 -1.39 -6.65
N PRO A 29 -5.49 -2.56 -6.03
CA PRO A 29 -6.85 -2.92 -5.67
C PRO A 29 -7.45 -1.92 -4.69
N LEU A 30 -8.72 -1.59 -4.90
CA LEU A 30 -9.46 -0.70 -4.01
C LEU A 30 -10.17 -1.51 -2.93
N THR A 31 -9.74 -1.35 -1.68
CA THR A 31 -10.41 -1.97 -0.54
C THR A 31 -11.53 -1.05 -0.04
N MET A 32 -12.74 -1.29 -0.56
CA MET A 32 -13.97 -0.58 -0.19
C MET A 32 -14.65 -1.19 1.04
N ALA A 33 -13.87 -1.52 2.07
CA ALA A 33 -14.36 -2.12 3.31
C ALA A 33 -14.08 -1.20 4.50
N SER A 34 -15.07 -1.06 5.38
CA SER A 34 -14.89 -0.44 6.69
C SER A 34 -14.65 -1.47 7.80
N ILE A 35 -15.20 -2.67 7.68
CA ILE A 35 -15.11 -3.75 8.66
C ILE A 35 -14.49 -4.96 7.97
N PHE A 36 -13.52 -5.59 8.65
CA PHE A 36 -12.86 -6.81 8.18
C PHE A 36 -13.33 -8.01 8.99
N HIS A 37 -13.24 -9.19 8.39
CA HIS A 37 -13.60 -10.44 9.06
C HIS A 37 -12.41 -10.96 9.87
N THR A 38 -12.43 -10.73 11.18
CA THR A 38 -11.34 -11.10 12.12
C THR A 38 -11.88 -11.97 13.27
N PRO A 39 -12.28 -13.23 13.01
CA PRO A 39 -12.79 -14.10 14.06
C PRO A 39 -11.67 -14.51 15.03
N GLY A 40 -11.85 -14.26 16.34
CA GLY A 40 -10.87 -14.62 17.38
C GLY A 40 -10.12 -13.41 17.93
N GLU A 41 -8.97 -13.65 18.57
CA GLU A 41 -8.08 -12.60 19.08
C GLU A 41 -6.94 -12.39 18.09
N GLU A 42 -7.13 -11.50 17.11
CA GLU A 42 -6.18 -11.34 16.02
C GLU A 42 -5.52 -9.95 16.02
N ALA A 43 -4.29 -9.90 16.52
CA ALA A 43 -3.37 -8.80 16.28
C ALA A 43 -2.59 -9.02 14.98
N GLY A 44 -2.31 -7.94 14.24
CA GLY A 44 -1.44 -7.99 13.04
C GLY A 44 -2.17 -8.09 11.69
N PHE A 45 -3.50 -8.01 11.67
CA PHE A 45 -4.31 -7.93 10.45
C PHE A 45 -5.10 -6.63 10.40
N ASP A 46 -5.64 -6.28 9.22
CA ASP A 46 -6.50 -5.11 9.07
C ASP A 46 -7.81 -5.33 9.87
N GLN A 47 -8.12 -4.47 10.83
CA GLN A 47 -9.29 -4.63 11.70
C GLN A 47 -10.44 -3.70 11.32
N TYR A 48 -10.13 -2.42 11.11
CA TYR A 48 -11.14 -1.41 10.81
C TYR A 48 -10.60 -0.34 9.88
N GLY A 49 -11.35 -0.09 8.80
CA GLY A 49 -10.96 0.77 7.67
C GLY A 49 -10.60 2.20 8.02
N ARG A 50 -10.96 2.69 9.22
CA ARG A 50 -10.58 4.02 9.70
C ARG A 50 -9.08 4.15 9.96
N TYR A 51 -8.42 3.07 10.38
CA TYR A 51 -7.00 3.07 10.72
C TYR A 51 -6.20 1.97 10.01
N ASP A 52 -6.86 0.90 9.55
CA ASP A 52 -6.26 -0.16 8.74
C ASP A 52 -6.94 -0.27 7.38
N ASN A 53 -6.27 0.14 6.31
CA ASN A 53 -6.76 -0.07 4.95
C ASN A 53 -5.58 -0.26 3.97
N PRO A 54 -5.53 -1.37 3.21
CA PRO A 54 -4.47 -1.61 2.23
C PRO A 54 -4.28 -0.48 1.20
N THR A 55 -5.39 0.15 0.78
CA THR A 55 -5.36 1.27 -0.17
C THR A 55 -4.67 2.48 0.45
N TRP A 56 -4.96 2.76 1.73
CA TRP A 56 -4.38 3.90 2.44
C TRP A 56 -2.89 3.67 2.70
N ARG A 57 -2.51 2.49 3.19
CA ARG A 57 -1.09 2.12 3.38
C ARG A 57 -0.27 2.27 2.10
N ALA A 58 -0.83 1.92 0.95
CA ALA A 58 -0.14 2.09 -0.33
C ALA A 58 0.05 3.58 -0.72
N VAL A 59 -0.94 4.43 -0.45
CA VAL A 59 -0.84 5.88 -0.68
C VAL A 59 0.14 6.52 0.31
N GLU A 60 0.10 6.14 1.58
CA GLU A 60 1.03 6.60 2.62
C GLU A 60 2.48 6.25 2.26
N HIS A 61 2.71 5.02 1.79
CA HIS A 61 4.03 4.61 1.29
C HIS A 61 4.47 5.46 0.08
N ALA A 62 3.57 5.73 -0.86
CA ALA A 62 3.86 6.56 -2.03
C ALA A 62 4.17 8.02 -1.65
N LEU A 63 3.44 8.59 -0.70
CA LEU A 63 3.68 9.95 -0.20
C LEU A 63 4.97 10.03 0.63
N GLY A 64 5.25 9.03 1.46
CA GLY A 64 6.49 8.94 2.24
C GLY A 64 7.75 8.73 1.38
N HIS A 65 7.59 8.29 0.13
CA HIS A 65 8.68 8.20 -0.82
C HIS A 65 9.06 9.57 -1.43
N LEU A 66 8.22 10.60 -1.36
CA LEU A 66 8.50 11.92 -1.97
C LEU A 66 9.39 12.79 -1.07
#